data_AF-A0A842VPX0-F1
#
_entry.id   AF-A0A842VPX0-F1
#
_cell.length_a   1.000
_cell.length_b   1.000
_cell.length_c   1.000
_cell.angle_alpha   90.00
_cell.angle_beta   90.00
_cell.angle_gamma   90.00
#
_symmetry.space_group_name_H-M   'P 1'
#
loop_
_entity.id
_entity.type
_entity.pdbx_description
1 polymer ?
#
loop_
_entity_poly.entity_id
_entity_poly.type
_entity_poly.pdbx_seq_one_letter_code
_entity_poly.pdbx_strand_id
1 'polypeptide(L)'
;MDINKYCKLSAEVFKDLKSTRLEPTNTLNSVEEGLQAKIKDPLWLLGRQWQTGEFNAQNGGSPVRTEVSYRSQAIDQIQEGNNFKKFDIKTPLEMLAECEGEGLKKENFGHEKKSITMDSVSTASQKLEFTAKNWDAKRLEYNFQIRSNNVHLKSQEYDGNNLDWYNFMLSAFSSLENEIQSVAAFPTKIDFYGMPKARWWAFEEKNVDIGSISSDTMNYLAMALMEFCLLHSNDWFCIPIRTEVGKIRQIQKFKVFDTFGVATYVNPAIDDPDLDWQMFTLSKSRNINNIPPLGSILYMPNNLPQKALESKPLEEVSLVRDELANLVWAIERTYQKPYVDEDKSNNELVDIIRENKTADREDEEEKPLDYPTHYWDKKEKRLVLAEDIGNAVDDDRYIGPLDKFNLMSYVPDYWIPYQAMKVSTSDVMNEQIVLRRSRTKTDLSDGLQYKGLFIKESKYIEEEEVARGGLLLQRVWQLARDEDKNFYVWRSRKKRHDILRKPSNLRFDYLDKKGGRL
;
A
#
# COMPACT_ATOMS: atom_id res chain seq x y z
N MET A 1 68.57 63.37 -26.69
CA MET A 1 68.70 61.98 -26.20
C MET A 1 67.67 61.15 -26.94
N ASP A 2 68.13 60.16 -27.71
CA ASP A 2 67.38 59.35 -28.67
C ASP A 2 66.17 58.61 -28.09
N ILE A 3 64.97 58.85 -28.63
CA ILE A 3 63.74 58.13 -28.26
C ILE A 3 63.71 56.69 -28.83
N ASN A 4 64.58 56.38 -29.79
CA ASN A 4 64.73 55.03 -30.36
C ASN A 4 65.26 53.97 -29.37
N LYS A 5 65.56 54.34 -28.11
CA LYS A 5 66.06 53.44 -27.06
C LYS A 5 64.99 52.98 -26.06
N TYR A 6 63.87 53.68 -25.92
CA TYR A 6 62.81 53.33 -24.94
C TYR A 6 61.69 52.45 -25.53
N CYS A 7 61.58 52.33 -26.86
CA CYS A 7 60.64 51.42 -27.52
C CYS A 7 61.06 49.93 -27.51
N LYS A 8 62.15 49.55 -26.83
CA LYS A 8 62.64 48.16 -26.83
C LYS A 8 62.37 47.35 -25.55
N LEU A 9 61.77 47.93 -24.51
CA LEU A 9 61.53 47.23 -23.23
C LEU A 9 60.06 46.96 -22.89
N SER A 10 59.09 47.39 -23.72
CA SER A 10 57.67 47.03 -23.54
C SER A 10 57.15 45.99 -24.55
N ALA A 11 57.98 45.55 -25.50
CA ALA A 11 57.62 44.54 -26.51
C ALA A 11 57.86 43.08 -26.04
N GLU A 12 58.47 42.87 -24.86
CA GLU A 12 58.80 41.54 -24.33
C GLU A 12 58.00 41.13 -23.08
N VAL A 13 57.10 41.97 -22.57
CA VAL A 13 56.29 41.66 -21.37
C VAL A 13 54.78 41.46 -21.67
N PHE A 14 54.35 41.64 -22.93
CA PHE A 14 52.93 41.45 -23.34
C PHE A 14 52.73 40.68 -24.65
N LYS A 15 53.59 39.69 -24.93
CA LYS A 15 53.31 38.52 -25.80
C LYS A 15 53.01 37.36 -24.83
N ASP A 16 51.85 36.76 -24.65
CA ASP A 16 50.70 36.50 -25.49
C ASP A 16 49.47 36.24 -24.60
N LEU A 17 48.65 37.24 -24.29
CA LEU A 17 47.36 37.02 -23.62
C LEU A 17 46.30 37.97 -24.18
N LYS A 18 45.82 37.66 -25.39
CA LYS A 18 44.49 38.07 -25.85
C LYS A 18 43.49 36.97 -25.50
N SER A 19 43.22 36.74 -24.21
CA SER A 19 42.10 35.88 -23.80
C SER A 19 40.86 36.76 -23.58
N THR A 20 39.81 36.48 -24.36
CA THR A 20 38.48 37.04 -24.09
C THR A 20 37.71 35.97 -23.32
N ARG A 21 37.28 36.28 -22.09
CA ARG A 21 36.46 35.39 -21.28
C ARG A 21 35.08 35.25 -21.94
N LEU A 22 34.75 34.04 -22.37
CA LEU A 22 33.43 33.72 -22.91
C LEU A 22 32.50 33.35 -21.76
N GLU A 23 31.54 34.22 -21.44
CA GLU A 23 30.43 33.88 -20.55
C GLU A 23 29.18 33.58 -21.38
N PRO A 24 28.47 32.47 -21.14
CA PRO A 24 27.24 32.14 -21.87
C PRO A 24 26.10 32.99 -21.32
N THR A 25 26.05 34.25 -21.73
CA THR A 25 24.92 35.14 -21.48
C THR A 25 24.16 35.33 -22.78
N ASN A 26 22.96 34.77 -22.85
CA ASN A 26 22.06 35.01 -23.97
C ASN A 26 21.34 36.33 -23.74
N THR A 27 21.79 37.39 -24.41
CA THR A 27 21.20 38.74 -24.30
C THR A 27 20.17 39.03 -25.40
N LEU A 28 19.85 38.05 -26.24
CA LEU A 28 18.97 38.20 -27.39
C LEU A 28 17.59 37.60 -27.13
N ASN A 29 16.54 38.38 -27.41
CA ASN A 29 15.14 37.98 -27.22
C ASN A 29 14.57 37.16 -28.40
N SER A 30 15.42 36.67 -29.31
CA SER A 30 15.00 35.91 -30.49
C SER A 30 15.04 34.41 -30.23
N VAL A 31 13.87 33.78 -30.17
CA VAL A 31 13.70 32.32 -30.00
C VAL A 31 14.35 31.54 -31.15
N GLU A 32 14.33 32.09 -32.36
CA GLU A 32 14.85 31.45 -33.57
C GLU A 32 16.38 31.36 -33.58
N GLU A 33 17.08 32.34 -32.99
CA GLU A 33 18.54 32.27 -32.78
C GLU A 33 18.93 31.40 -31.60
N GLY A 34 18.11 31.36 -30.53
CA GLY A 34 18.31 30.44 -29.40
C GLY A 34 18.24 28.97 -29.83
N LEU A 35 17.30 28.64 -30.72
CA LEU A 35 17.16 27.29 -31.31
C LEU A 35 18.33 26.88 -32.21
N GLN A 36 19.10 27.83 -32.75
CA GLN A 36 20.24 27.52 -33.62
C GLN A 36 21.48 27.01 -32.86
N ALA A 37 21.51 27.15 -31.52
CA ALA A 37 22.57 26.64 -30.65
C ALA A 37 23.99 26.88 -31.21
N LYS A 38 24.26 28.10 -31.71
CA LYS A 38 25.52 28.44 -32.40
C LYS A 38 26.71 28.34 -31.44
N ILE A 39 27.49 27.27 -31.56
CA ILE A 39 28.72 27.06 -30.78
C ILE A 39 29.89 27.75 -31.50
N LYS A 40 30.58 28.67 -30.80
CA LYS A 40 31.74 29.39 -31.36
C LYS A 40 33.02 28.56 -31.42
N ASP A 41 33.15 27.58 -30.53
CA ASP A 41 34.33 26.70 -30.46
C ASP A 41 33.92 25.27 -30.06
N PRO A 42 33.56 24.42 -31.03
CA PRO A 42 33.24 23.02 -30.76
C PRO A 42 34.43 22.23 -30.20
N LEU A 43 35.66 22.64 -30.53
CA LEU A 43 36.88 22.00 -30.04
C LEU A 43 37.09 22.26 -28.55
N TRP A 44 36.69 23.43 -28.03
CA TRP A 44 36.70 23.69 -26.59
C TRP A 44 35.74 22.78 -25.82
N LEU A 45 34.54 22.51 -26.34
CA LEU A 45 33.60 21.57 -25.73
C LEU A 45 34.19 20.16 -25.70
N LEU A 46 34.71 19.67 -26.84
CA LEU A 46 35.40 18.37 -26.89
C LEU A 46 36.61 18.33 -25.95
N GLY A 47 37.41 19.39 -25.87
CA GLY A 47 38.53 19.50 -24.94
C GLY A 47 38.10 19.49 -23.47
N ARG A 48 36.92 20.05 -23.15
CA ARG A 48 36.32 19.96 -21.82
C ARG A 48 35.86 18.54 -21.50
N GLN A 49 35.22 17.85 -22.44
CA GLN A 49 34.87 16.43 -22.31
C GLN A 49 36.10 15.55 -22.09
N TRP A 50 37.19 15.82 -22.81
CA TRP A 50 38.48 15.17 -22.60
C TRP A 50 39.03 15.43 -21.19
N GLN A 51 39.01 16.69 -20.75
CA GLN A 51 39.55 17.10 -19.45
C GLN A 51 38.74 16.54 -18.26
N THR A 52 37.42 16.39 -18.41
CA THR A 52 36.56 15.74 -17.40
C THR A 52 36.62 14.21 -17.47
N GLY A 53 37.45 13.66 -18.37
CA GLY A 53 37.61 12.21 -18.53
C GLY A 53 36.44 11.53 -19.23
N GLU A 54 35.55 12.28 -19.89
CA GLU A 54 34.40 11.72 -20.62
C GLU A 54 34.85 10.84 -21.80
N PHE A 55 36.06 11.10 -22.36
CA PHE A 55 36.71 10.23 -23.35
C PHE A 55 37.57 9.12 -22.77
N ASN A 56 37.79 9.11 -21.45
CA ASN A 56 38.27 7.90 -20.78
C ASN A 56 37.09 6.96 -20.62
N ALA A 57 36.58 6.45 -21.75
CA ALA A 57 35.63 5.35 -21.74
C ALA A 57 36.29 4.21 -20.97
N GLN A 58 35.72 3.82 -19.83
CA GLN A 58 35.94 2.47 -19.34
C GLN A 58 35.44 1.56 -20.46
N ASN A 59 36.32 0.68 -20.95
CA ASN A 59 36.04 -0.21 -22.06
C ASN A 59 35.00 -1.26 -21.62
N GLY A 60 33.74 -0.85 -21.54
CA GLY A 60 32.61 -1.68 -21.19
C GLY A 60 31.93 -2.12 -22.47
N GLY A 61 32.18 -3.37 -22.90
CA GLY A 61 31.39 -3.96 -23.97
C GLY A 61 29.90 -3.91 -23.61
N SER A 62 29.06 -3.52 -24.57
CA SER A 62 27.61 -3.54 -24.34
C SER A 62 27.09 -4.97 -24.51
N PRO A 63 26.16 -5.44 -23.67
CA PRO A 63 25.61 -6.78 -23.78
C PRO A 63 24.76 -6.90 -25.06
N VAL A 64 25.14 -7.79 -25.97
CA VAL A 64 24.46 -8.00 -27.27
C VAL A 64 23.62 -9.27 -27.31
N ARG A 65 23.98 -10.27 -26.52
CA ARG A 65 23.26 -11.55 -26.41
C ARG A 65 23.46 -12.10 -25.02
N THR A 66 22.46 -12.81 -24.53
CA THR A 66 22.55 -13.55 -23.28
C THR A 66 22.08 -14.98 -23.47
N GLU A 67 22.62 -15.88 -22.67
CA GLU A 67 22.16 -17.25 -22.52
C GLU A 67 21.87 -17.52 -21.06
N VAL A 68 20.64 -17.93 -20.77
CA VAL A 68 20.17 -18.21 -19.42
C VAL A 68 19.76 -19.67 -19.37
N SER A 69 20.36 -20.43 -18.46
CA SER A 69 19.89 -21.77 -18.13
C SER A 69 19.19 -21.78 -16.78
N TYR A 70 18.03 -22.42 -16.70
CA TYR A 70 17.22 -22.46 -15.50
C TYR A 70 16.45 -23.77 -15.35
N ARG A 71 16.07 -24.08 -14.12
CA ARG A 71 15.04 -25.09 -13.80
C ARG A 71 13.77 -24.38 -13.37
N SER A 72 12.62 -24.98 -13.63
CA SER A 72 11.33 -24.41 -13.21
C SER A 72 10.40 -25.50 -12.70
N GLN A 73 9.65 -25.23 -11.63
CA GLN A 73 8.68 -26.16 -11.04
C GLN A 73 7.38 -25.43 -10.71
N ALA A 74 6.24 -26.08 -10.95
CA ALA A 74 4.94 -25.53 -10.59
C ALA A 74 4.71 -25.54 -9.07
N ILE A 75 4.15 -24.45 -8.56
CA ILE A 75 3.58 -24.38 -7.23
C ILE A 75 2.08 -24.70 -7.36
N ASP A 76 1.66 -25.88 -6.90
CA ASP A 76 0.33 -26.44 -7.16
C ASP A 76 -0.50 -26.68 -5.88
N GLN A 77 0.01 -26.29 -4.71
CA GLN A 77 -0.69 -26.48 -3.43
C GLN A 77 -0.82 -25.16 -2.67
N ILE A 78 -2.00 -24.93 -2.11
CA ILE A 78 -2.30 -23.81 -1.21
C ILE A 78 -2.75 -24.35 0.15
N GLN A 79 -2.40 -23.64 1.21
CA GLN A 79 -2.86 -23.94 2.56
C GLN A 79 -4.36 -23.67 2.70
N GLU A 80 -5.08 -24.65 3.23
CA GLU A 80 -6.49 -24.54 3.61
C GLU A 80 -6.65 -25.09 5.04
N GLY A 81 -6.68 -24.18 6.02
CA GLY A 81 -6.60 -24.54 7.44
C GLY A 81 -5.27 -25.21 7.77
N ASN A 82 -5.33 -26.42 8.31
CA ASN A 82 -4.15 -27.22 8.65
C ASN A 82 -3.65 -28.12 7.51
N ASN A 83 -4.38 -28.19 6.40
CA ASN A 83 -4.07 -29.07 5.28
C ASN A 83 -3.61 -28.25 4.05
N PHE A 84 -3.05 -28.95 3.07
CA PHE A 84 -2.73 -28.38 1.76
C PHE A 84 -3.62 -29.00 0.71
N LYS A 85 -4.23 -28.15 -0.11
CA LYS A 85 -5.10 -28.56 -1.22
C LYS A 85 -4.41 -28.27 -2.53
N LYS A 86 -4.43 -29.23 -3.45
CA LYS A 86 -3.99 -29.02 -4.82
C LYS A 86 -4.95 -28.10 -5.56
N PHE A 87 -4.41 -27.16 -6.32
CA PHE A 87 -5.18 -26.26 -7.19
C PHE A 87 -4.65 -26.31 -8.62
N ASP A 88 -5.51 -26.00 -9.58
CA ASP A 88 -5.11 -25.83 -10.97
C ASP A 88 -4.38 -24.50 -11.13
N ILE A 89 -3.17 -24.53 -11.71
CA ILE A 89 -2.30 -23.36 -11.95
C ILE A 89 -3.03 -22.28 -12.78
N LYS A 90 -4.04 -22.64 -13.57
CA LYS A 90 -4.86 -21.66 -14.29
C LYS A 90 -5.80 -20.87 -13.39
N THR A 91 -6.15 -21.40 -12.21
CA THR A 91 -7.04 -20.71 -11.26
C THR A 91 -6.28 -19.55 -10.60
N PRO A 92 -6.80 -18.31 -10.66
CA PRO A 92 -6.12 -17.15 -10.08
C PRO A 92 -5.80 -17.31 -8.60
N LEU A 93 -4.54 -17.07 -8.22
CA LEU A 93 -4.11 -17.26 -6.83
C LEU A 93 -4.74 -16.27 -5.87
N GLU A 94 -4.94 -15.02 -6.29
CA GLU A 94 -5.65 -13.98 -5.53
C GLU A 94 -7.05 -14.42 -5.11
N MET A 95 -7.80 -15.09 -6.00
CA MET A 95 -9.11 -15.65 -5.66
C MET A 95 -9.00 -16.71 -4.57
N LEU A 96 -8.05 -17.64 -4.68
CA LEU A 96 -7.85 -18.71 -3.70
C LEU A 96 -7.40 -18.17 -2.34
N ALA A 97 -6.59 -17.11 -2.35
CA ALA A 97 -6.10 -16.46 -1.14
C ALA A 97 -7.19 -15.65 -0.43
N GLU A 98 -7.98 -14.89 -1.19
CA GLU A 98 -8.85 -13.84 -0.65
C GLU A 98 -10.30 -14.26 -0.37
N CYS A 99 -10.78 -15.29 -1.06
CA CYS A 99 -12.21 -15.59 -1.15
C CYS A 99 -12.88 -15.78 0.21
N GLU A 100 -13.97 -15.05 0.43
CA GLU A 100 -14.87 -15.22 1.56
C GLU A 100 -15.96 -16.27 1.27
N GLY A 101 -15.94 -17.40 1.98
CA GLY A 101 -16.85 -18.52 1.71
C GLY A 101 -16.45 -19.33 0.48
N GLU A 102 -17.42 -19.99 -0.17
CA GLU A 102 -17.18 -20.75 -1.40
C GLU A 102 -17.21 -19.83 -2.63
N GLY A 103 -16.07 -19.68 -3.31
CA GLY A 103 -15.96 -18.87 -4.52
C GLY A 103 -16.77 -19.47 -5.68
N LEU A 104 -17.42 -18.62 -6.48
CA LEU A 104 -18.27 -19.07 -7.59
C LEU A 104 -17.44 -19.26 -8.86
N LYS A 105 -17.50 -20.46 -9.45
CA LYS A 105 -16.92 -20.77 -10.79
C LYS A 105 -18.02 -20.85 -11.86
N LYS A 106 -17.61 -20.68 -13.13
CA LYS A 106 -18.43 -20.63 -14.36
C LYS A 106 -19.48 -21.74 -14.53
N GLU A 107 -19.30 -22.92 -13.95
CA GLU A 107 -20.34 -23.97 -13.98
C GLU A 107 -21.68 -23.48 -13.40
N ASN A 108 -21.66 -22.46 -12.54
CA ASN A 108 -22.84 -21.87 -11.91
C ASN A 108 -23.46 -20.69 -12.69
N PHE A 109 -22.86 -20.25 -13.80
CA PHE A 109 -23.30 -19.09 -14.60
C PHE A 109 -23.92 -19.50 -15.95
N GLY A 110 -24.78 -20.53 -15.95
CA GLY A 110 -25.56 -20.92 -17.13
C GLY A 110 -26.58 -19.83 -17.54
N HIS A 111 -26.98 -19.82 -18.82
CA HIS A 111 -27.93 -18.87 -19.43
C HIS A 111 -29.36 -18.91 -18.88
N GLU A 112 -29.67 -19.81 -17.94
CA GLU A 112 -30.88 -19.68 -17.16
C GLU A 112 -30.69 -18.54 -16.18
N LYS A 113 -31.65 -17.60 -16.13
CA LYS A 113 -31.89 -16.81 -14.91
C LYS A 113 -32.21 -17.78 -13.78
N LYS A 114 -31.22 -18.47 -13.24
CA LYS A 114 -31.27 -18.89 -11.86
C LYS A 114 -31.11 -17.59 -11.09
N SER A 115 -32.25 -17.03 -10.68
CA SER A 115 -32.32 -16.47 -9.34
C SER A 115 -31.46 -17.35 -8.46
N ILE A 116 -30.58 -16.77 -7.66
CA ILE A 116 -29.77 -17.50 -6.69
C ILE A 116 -30.76 -18.13 -5.69
N THR A 117 -31.36 -19.27 -6.05
CA THR A 117 -32.11 -20.12 -5.13
C THR A 117 -31.09 -21.03 -4.50
N MET A 118 -30.89 -20.85 -3.20
CA MET A 118 -29.99 -21.63 -2.35
C MET A 118 -30.48 -23.08 -2.15
N ASP A 119 -31.02 -23.73 -3.19
CA ASP A 119 -31.61 -25.07 -3.06
C ASP A 119 -30.59 -26.21 -3.11
N SER A 120 -29.30 -25.91 -3.28
CA SER A 120 -28.22 -26.90 -3.07
C SER A 120 -27.51 -26.78 -1.73
N VAL A 121 -27.94 -25.87 -0.83
CA VAL A 121 -27.51 -25.84 0.56
C VAL A 121 -28.45 -26.76 1.34
N SER A 122 -28.22 -28.07 1.23
CA SER A 122 -29.02 -29.07 1.92
C SER A 122 -28.89 -28.91 3.45
N THR A 123 -29.99 -28.53 4.08
CA THR A 123 -30.44 -29.04 5.38
C THR A 123 -29.44 -28.97 6.53
N ALA A 124 -29.10 -27.75 6.94
CA ALA A 124 -28.84 -27.43 8.34
C ALA A 124 -28.89 -25.90 8.47
N SER A 125 -29.28 -25.40 9.63
CA SER A 125 -29.16 -24.00 10.05
C SER A 125 -27.68 -23.57 10.17
N GLN A 126 -26.90 -23.75 9.12
CA GLN A 126 -25.57 -23.18 8.95
C GLN A 126 -25.76 -21.72 8.58
N LYS A 127 -25.73 -20.88 9.61
CA LYS A 127 -25.33 -19.47 9.53
C LYS A 127 -24.28 -19.35 8.41
N LEU A 128 -24.60 -18.65 7.31
CA LEU A 128 -23.62 -18.30 6.29
C LEU A 128 -22.60 -17.36 6.93
N GLU A 129 -21.61 -17.94 7.60
CA GLU A 129 -20.49 -17.20 8.13
C GLU A 129 -19.60 -16.84 6.95
N PHE A 130 -19.73 -15.60 6.48
CA PHE A 130 -18.89 -14.98 5.45
C PHE A 130 -17.47 -14.77 5.98
N THR A 131 -16.78 -15.86 6.30
CA THR A 131 -15.45 -15.88 6.89
C THR A 131 -14.40 -15.91 5.78
N ALA A 132 -13.42 -15.00 5.89
CA ALA A 132 -12.22 -15.06 5.08
C ALA A 132 -11.22 -16.00 5.77
N LYS A 133 -10.96 -17.18 5.18
CA LYS A 133 -10.15 -18.24 5.81
C LYS A 133 -8.72 -17.80 6.12
N ASN A 134 -8.13 -17.01 5.23
CA ASN A 134 -6.73 -16.58 5.31
C ASN A 134 -6.56 -15.17 5.90
N TRP A 135 -7.64 -14.51 6.34
CA TRP A 135 -7.56 -13.15 6.87
C TRP A 135 -7.22 -13.15 8.35
N ASP A 136 -6.14 -12.48 8.72
CA ASP A 136 -5.81 -12.17 10.10
C ASP A 136 -6.42 -10.84 10.50
N ALA A 137 -7.50 -10.88 11.30
CA ALA A 137 -8.19 -9.69 11.77
C ALA A 137 -7.37 -8.79 12.71
N LYS A 138 -6.25 -9.28 13.26
CA LYS A 138 -5.37 -8.46 14.11
C LYS A 138 -4.40 -7.62 13.29
N ARG A 139 -3.88 -8.18 12.20
CA ARG A 139 -2.94 -7.52 11.26
C ARG A 139 -3.66 -6.83 10.10
N LEU A 140 -4.93 -7.19 9.88
CA LEU A 140 -5.77 -6.72 8.78
C LEU A 140 -5.17 -7.12 7.41
N GLU A 141 -4.64 -8.33 7.33
CA GLU A 141 -3.87 -8.84 6.17
C GLU A 141 -4.15 -10.33 5.93
N TYR A 142 -3.85 -10.80 4.73
CA TYR A 142 -3.96 -12.19 4.34
C TYR A 142 -2.67 -12.97 4.59
N ASN A 143 -2.81 -14.06 5.36
CA ASN A 143 -1.77 -15.01 5.72
C ASN A 143 -2.06 -16.37 5.09
N PHE A 144 -1.22 -16.78 4.14
CA PHE A 144 -1.37 -18.09 3.49
C PHE A 144 -0.01 -18.66 3.05
N GLN A 145 0.01 -19.96 2.82
CA GLN A 145 1.19 -20.67 2.32
C GLN A 145 0.87 -21.36 1.01
N ILE A 146 1.85 -21.36 0.11
CA ILE A 146 1.81 -22.12 -1.13
C ILE A 146 3.05 -23.01 -1.20
N ARG A 147 2.92 -24.18 -1.81
CA ARG A 147 4.06 -25.09 -1.91
C ARG A 147 4.02 -25.98 -3.14
N SER A 148 5.20 -26.50 -3.44
CA SER A 148 5.45 -27.69 -4.24
C SER A 148 6.29 -28.65 -3.40
N ASN A 149 6.54 -29.87 -3.88
CA ASN A 149 7.24 -30.92 -3.11
C ASN A 149 8.52 -30.45 -2.41
N ASN A 150 9.31 -29.59 -3.07
CA ASN A 150 10.64 -29.19 -2.63
C ASN A 150 10.77 -27.69 -2.31
N VAL A 151 9.68 -26.92 -2.46
CA VAL A 151 9.69 -25.46 -2.33
C VAL A 151 8.44 -24.97 -1.63
N HIS A 152 8.61 -24.24 -0.54
CA HIS A 152 7.51 -23.63 0.20
C HIS A 152 7.68 -22.11 0.22
N LEU A 153 6.59 -21.40 -0.07
CA LEU A 153 6.51 -19.95 0.00
C LEU A 153 5.40 -19.56 0.97
N LYS A 154 5.62 -18.47 1.72
CA LYS A 154 4.67 -17.92 2.68
C LYS A 154 4.38 -16.47 2.33
N SER A 155 3.10 -16.10 2.33
CA SER A 155 2.65 -14.72 2.29
C SER A 155 2.15 -14.33 3.68
N GLN A 156 2.71 -13.27 4.27
CA GLN A 156 2.40 -12.81 5.63
C GLN A 156 1.82 -11.40 5.72
N GLU A 157 1.92 -10.61 4.65
CA GLU A 157 1.60 -9.18 4.66
C GLU A 157 0.82 -8.81 3.39
N TYR A 158 -0.03 -9.72 2.92
CA TYR A 158 -0.81 -9.46 1.71
C TYR A 158 -2.06 -8.65 2.05
N ASP A 159 -2.10 -7.40 1.60
CA ASP A 159 -3.16 -6.42 1.86
C ASP A 159 -4.43 -6.62 1.01
N GLY A 160 -4.38 -7.58 0.08
CA GLY A 160 -5.44 -7.85 -0.89
C GLY A 160 -5.34 -7.01 -2.16
N ASN A 161 -4.42 -6.07 -2.35
CA ASN A 161 -4.49 -5.20 -3.54
C ASN A 161 -3.87 -5.82 -4.80
N ASN A 162 -2.54 -6.00 -4.81
CA ASN A 162 -1.80 -6.51 -5.97
C ASN A 162 -0.86 -7.62 -5.50
N LEU A 163 -1.30 -8.86 -5.68
CA LEU A 163 -0.50 -10.03 -5.34
C LEU A 163 0.61 -10.21 -6.36
N ASP A 164 1.86 -10.09 -5.94
CA ASP A 164 3.03 -10.24 -6.79
C ASP A 164 4.17 -10.98 -6.08
N TRP A 165 5.29 -11.19 -6.77
CA TRP A 165 6.46 -11.93 -6.27
C TRP A 165 6.97 -11.41 -4.91
N TYR A 166 6.90 -10.09 -4.68
CA TYR A 166 7.39 -9.46 -3.45
C TYR A 166 6.50 -9.76 -2.22
N ASN A 167 5.29 -10.28 -2.40
CA ASN A 167 4.44 -10.71 -1.28
C ASN A 167 4.85 -12.08 -0.71
N PHE A 168 5.77 -12.78 -1.36
CA PHE A 168 6.17 -14.12 -0.98
C PHE A 168 7.56 -14.16 -0.36
N MET A 169 7.64 -14.86 0.77
CA MET A 169 8.88 -15.23 1.43
C MET A 169 9.17 -16.72 1.23
N LEU A 170 10.42 -17.07 0.95
CA LEU A 170 10.89 -18.45 0.89
C LEU A 170 11.01 -19.05 2.29
N SER A 171 10.26 -20.12 2.55
CA SER A 171 10.23 -20.80 3.85
C SER A 171 10.89 -22.19 3.83
N ALA A 172 10.91 -22.87 2.67
CA ALA A 172 11.70 -24.09 2.45
C ALA A 172 12.15 -24.18 0.99
N PHE A 173 13.36 -24.69 0.76
CA PHE A 173 13.90 -24.94 -0.57
C PHE A 173 14.94 -26.06 -0.48
N SER A 174 14.79 -27.09 -1.31
CA SER A 174 15.80 -28.16 -1.45
C SER A 174 16.42 -28.15 -2.84
N SER A 175 15.69 -28.58 -3.87
CA SER A 175 16.13 -28.52 -5.27
C SER A 175 14.95 -28.63 -6.24
N LEU A 176 15.09 -28.03 -7.42
CA LEU A 176 14.16 -28.24 -8.51
C LEU A 176 14.58 -29.47 -9.32
N GLU A 177 13.68 -30.45 -9.47
CA GLU A 177 13.97 -31.74 -10.12
C GLU A 177 13.82 -31.72 -11.64
N ASN A 178 13.14 -30.70 -12.18
CA ASN A 178 12.86 -30.60 -13.60
C ASN A 178 14.12 -30.38 -14.46
N GLU A 179 14.03 -30.78 -15.73
CA GLU A 179 15.12 -30.61 -16.70
C GLU A 179 15.57 -29.15 -16.84
N ILE A 180 16.86 -28.98 -17.11
CA ILE A 180 17.45 -27.65 -17.34
C ILE A 180 17.01 -27.16 -18.71
N GLN A 181 16.32 -26.03 -18.73
CA GLN A 181 15.99 -25.29 -19.94
C GLN A 181 17.08 -24.25 -20.22
N SER A 182 17.37 -23.98 -21.49
CA SER A 182 18.33 -22.96 -21.92
C SER A 182 17.69 -22.05 -22.95
N VAL A 183 17.72 -20.74 -22.69
CA VAL A 183 17.10 -19.72 -23.54
C VAL A 183 18.11 -18.63 -23.84
N ALA A 184 18.20 -18.28 -25.13
CA ALA A 184 18.92 -17.08 -25.56
C ALA A 184 17.98 -15.88 -25.58
N ALA A 185 18.43 -14.75 -25.04
CA ALA A 185 17.68 -13.49 -25.04
C ALA A 185 18.58 -12.33 -25.47
N PHE A 186 17.97 -11.33 -26.11
CA PHE A 186 18.66 -10.12 -26.54
C PHE A 186 18.41 -9.00 -25.53
N PRO A 187 19.46 -8.49 -24.87
CA PRO A 187 19.34 -7.36 -23.96
C PRO A 187 18.80 -6.13 -24.67
N THR A 188 17.93 -5.42 -23.98
CA THR A 188 17.40 -4.11 -24.40
C THR A 188 17.75 -3.11 -23.33
N LYS A 189 18.04 -1.85 -23.69
CA LYS A 189 18.21 -0.83 -22.66
C LYS A 189 16.88 -0.63 -21.91
N ILE A 190 16.96 -0.38 -20.61
CA ILE A 190 15.78 0.03 -19.85
C ILE A 190 15.26 1.35 -20.45
N ASP A 191 13.93 1.47 -20.55
CA ASP A 191 13.25 2.72 -20.91
C ASP A 191 12.05 2.88 -19.97
N PHE A 192 11.80 4.10 -19.52
CA PHE A 192 10.66 4.45 -18.67
C PHE A 192 10.21 5.88 -18.92
N TYR A 193 8.97 6.20 -18.56
CA TYR A 193 8.44 7.54 -18.72
C TYR A 193 9.21 8.53 -17.84
N GLY A 194 9.59 9.68 -18.41
CA GLY A 194 10.43 10.68 -17.74
C GLY A 194 11.92 10.34 -17.71
N MET A 195 12.36 9.24 -18.37
CA MET A 195 13.78 8.91 -18.50
C MET A 195 14.50 9.96 -19.37
N PRO A 196 15.60 10.57 -18.89
CA PRO A 196 16.43 11.43 -19.72
C PRO A 196 16.97 10.67 -20.94
N LYS A 197 16.74 11.20 -22.15
CA LYS A 197 17.24 10.54 -23.37
C LYS A 197 18.72 10.86 -23.57
N ALA A 198 19.57 9.85 -23.54
CA ALA A 198 21.03 9.98 -23.75
C ALA A 198 21.48 10.41 -25.17
N ARG A 199 20.55 10.81 -26.05
CA ARG A 199 20.88 11.23 -27.43
C ARG A 199 20.99 12.74 -27.51
N TRP A 200 21.80 13.22 -28.44
CA TRP A 200 21.97 14.64 -28.67
C TRP A 200 20.66 15.24 -29.22
N TRP A 201 20.04 16.08 -28.40
CA TRP A 201 18.85 16.90 -28.69
C TRP A 201 17.51 16.14 -28.76
N ALA A 202 16.95 15.80 -27.60
CA ALA A 202 15.54 15.42 -27.46
C ALA A 202 14.91 16.22 -26.30
N PHE A 203 13.73 16.80 -26.53
CA PHE A 203 12.93 17.37 -25.44
C PHE A 203 12.26 16.25 -24.66
N GLU A 204 12.23 16.39 -23.34
CA GLU A 204 11.56 15.45 -22.45
C GLU A 204 10.03 15.60 -22.55
N GLU A 205 9.31 14.48 -22.44
CA GLU A 205 7.86 14.51 -22.41
C GLU A 205 7.36 14.98 -21.04
N LYS A 206 6.48 15.99 -20.99
CA LYS A 206 5.93 16.59 -19.76
C LYS A 206 5.12 15.62 -18.87
N ASN A 207 4.78 14.43 -19.35
CA ASN A 207 3.85 13.53 -18.66
C ASN A 207 4.38 12.99 -17.34
N VAL A 208 5.71 12.90 -17.17
CA VAL A 208 6.36 12.44 -15.92
C VAL A 208 7.55 13.34 -15.64
N ASP A 209 7.47 14.10 -14.54
CA ASP A 209 8.55 14.96 -14.05
C ASP A 209 9.13 14.37 -12.76
N ILE A 210 10.26 13.67 -12.91
CA ILE A 210 10.98 13.01 -11.80
C ILE A 210 11.57 14.06 -10.85
N GLY A 211 11.86 15.28 -11.33
CA GLY A 211 12.35 16.38 -10.51
C GLY A 211 11.28 17.06 -9.66
N SER A 212 9.99 16.81 -9.92
CA SER A 212 8.87 17.39 -9.16
C SER A 212 8.57 16.69 -7.82
N ILE A 213 9.32 15.65 -7.46
CA ILE A 213 9.13 14.95 -6.18
C ILE A 213 9.34 15.93 -5.03
N SER A 214 8.25 16.26 -4.33
CA SER A 214 8.20 17.23 -3.23
C SER A 214 8.87 16.74 -1.95
N SER A 215 9.22 17.66 -1.04
CA SER A 215 9.81 17.35 0.27
C SER A 215 8.99 16.37 1.12
N ASP A 216 7.67 16.42 1.02
CA ASP A 216 6.77 15.61 1.86
C ASP A 216 6.82 14.11 1.51
N THR A 217 7.23 13.78 0.29
CA THR A 217 7.45 12.41 -0.20
C THR A 217 8.93 12.08 -0.39
N MET A 218 9.83 13.03 -0.13
CA MET A 218 11.26 12.91 -0.30
C MET A 218 11.88 12.11 0.85
N ASN A 219 12.04 10.80 0.65
CA ASN A 219 12.78 9.91 1.54
C ASN A 219 14.07 9.41 0.86
N TYR A 220 14.92 8.68 1.59
CA TYR A 220 16.17 8.13 1.05
C TYR A 220 15.97 7.27 -0.21
N LEU A 221 14.88 6.51 -0.28
CA LEU A 221 14.55 5.68 -1.45
C LEU A 221 14.15 6.54 -2.65
N ALA A 222 13.38 7.61 -2.44
CA ALA A 222 13.03 8.56 -3.49
C ALA A 222 14.29 9.27 -4.02
N MET A 223 15.21 9.65 -3.13
CA MET A 223 16.50 10.22 -3.51
C MET A 223 17.35 9.24 -4.33
N ALA A 224 17.48 7.99 -3.89
CA ALA A 224 18.21 6.95 -4.61
C ALA A 224 17.57 6.65 -5.98
N LEU A 225 16.23 6.63 -6.06
CA LEU A 225 15.50 6.46 -7.32
C LEU A 225 15.76 7.62 -8.28
N MET A 226 15.74 8.86 -7.81
CA MET A 226 16.06 10.04 -8.64
C MET A 226 17.50 9.99 -9.13
N GLU A 227 18.46 9.66 -8.27
CA GLU A 227 19.87 9.51 -8.64
C GLU A 227 20.02 8.44 -9.74
N PHE A 228 19.39 7.28 -9.56
CA PHE A 228 19.34 6.24 -10.57
C PHE A 228 18.73 6.75 -11.89
N CYS A 229 17.54 7.34 -11.85
CA CYS A 229 16.82 7.79 -13.04
C CYS A 229 17.59 8.86 -13.82
N LEU A 230 18.23 9.81 -13.13
CA LEU A 230 18.90 10.96 -13.72
C LEU A 230 20.35 10.68 -14.15
N LEU A 231 21.09 9.84 -13.41
CA LEU A 231 22.53 9.66 -13.63
C LEU A 231 22.88 8.26 -14.17
N HIS A 232 22.24 7.20 -13.67
CA HIS A 232 22.72 5.82 -13.89
C HIS A 232 21.84 4.98 -14.84
N SER A 233 20.65 5.44 -15.19
CA SER A 233 19.67 4.68 -15.97
C SER A 233 20.17 4.22 -17.36
N ASN A 234 21.17 4.90 -17.94
CA ASN A 234 21.69 4.64 -19.29
C ASN A 234 22.51 3.34 -19.44
N ASP A 235 23.00 2.79 -18.34
CA ASP A 235 23.85 1.59 -18.29
C ASP A 235 23.09 0.34 -17.85
N TRP A 236 21.77 0.44 -17.72
CA TRP A 236 20.93 -0.67 -17.30
C TRP A 236 20.23 -1.32 -18.49
N PHE A 237 20.16 -2.66 -18.43
CA PHE A 237 19.57 -3.49 -19.48
C PHE A 237 18.45 -4.36 -18.91
N CYS A 238 17.35 -4.45 -19.64
CA CYS A 238 16.30 -5.43 -19.45
C CYS A 238 16.54 -6.63 -20.36
N ILE A 239 16.48 -7.84 -19.80
CA ILE A 239 16.62 -9.10 -20.53
C ILE A 239 15.24 -9.77 -20.54
N PRO A 240 14.51 -9.71 -21.67
CA PRO A 240 13.17 -10.25 -21.74
C PRO A 240 13.21 -11.77 -21.84
N ILE A 241 12.91 -12.45 -20.73
CA ILE A 241 12.77 -13.91 -20.68
C ILE A 241 11.31 -14.25 -20.44
N ARG A 242 10.71 -14.96 -21.39
CA ARG A 242 9.35 -15.49 -21.21
C ARG A 242 9.36 -16.51 -20.07
N THR A 243 8.46 -16.33 -19.11
CA THR A 243 8.27 -17.25 -17.99
C THR A 243 6.79 -17.59 -17.89
N GLU A 244 6.51 -18.83 -17.53
CA GLU A 244 5.16 -19.25 -17.19
C GLU A 244 4.84 -18.79 -15.76
N VAL A 245 3.61 -18.31 -15.55
CA VAL A 245 3.11 -17.91 -14.24
C VAL A 245 2.80 -19.12 -13.36
N GLY A 246 2.81 -18.95 -12.04
CA GLY A 246 2.59 -20.02 -11.07
C GLY A 246 3.75 -21.02 -10.95
N LYS A 247 4.87 -20.78 -11.64
CA LYS A 247 6.09 -21.58 -11.53
C LYS A 247 7.18 -20.80 -10.79
N ILE A 248 7.88 -21.50 -9.91
CA ILE A 248 9.15 -21.02 -9.37
C ILE A 248 10.27 -21.43 -10.31
N ARG A 249 11.20 -20.51 -10.57
CA ARG A 249 12.35 -20.68 -11.44
C ARG A 249 13.64 -20.46 -10.67
N GLN A 250 14.62 -21.32 -10.89
CA GLN A 250 15.99 -21.15 -10.41
C GLN A 250 16.96 -21.07 -11.58
N ILE A 251 17.61 -19.91 -11.74
CA ILE A 251 18.69 -19.69 -12.70
C ILE A 251 19.91 -20.50 -12.26
N GLN A 252 20.39 -21.35 -13.16
CA GLN A 252 21.57 -22.21 -12.95
C GLN A 252 22.83 -21.52 -13.47
N LYS A 253 22.77 -20.95 -14.67
CA LYS A 253 23.86 -20.19 -15.28
C LYS A 253 23.29 -19.02 -16.06
N PHE A 254 23.98 -17.89 -15.98
CA PHE A 254 23.67 -16.71 -16.77
C PHE A 254 24.95 -16.23 -17.45
N LYS A 255 24.93 -16.18 -18.78
CA LYS A 255 26.08 -15.87 -19.62
C LYS A 255 25.74 -14.68 -20.52
N VAL A 256 26.60 -13.67 -20.51
CA VAL A 256 26.46 -12.45 -21.31
C VAL A 256 27.55 -12.42 -22.36
N PHE A 257 27.18 -12.12 -23.60
CA PHE A 257 28.09 -11.84 -24.70
C PHE A 257 28.06 -10.34 -24.97
N ASP A 258 29.23 -9.73 -25.03
CA ASP A 258 29.36 -8.30 -25.30
C ASP A 258 29.66 -7.99 -26.77
N THR A 259 29.71 -6.70 -27.12
CA THR A 259 30.06 -6.20 -28.46
C THR A 259 31.46 -6.60 -28.93
N PHE A 260 32.36 -6.98 -28.02
CA PHE A 260 33.71 -7.44 -28.34
C PHE A 260 33.79 -8.97 -28.51
N GLY A 261 32.67 -9.67 -28.35
CA GLY A 261 32.59 -11.13 -28.42
C GLY A 261 33.09 -11.83 -27.15
N VAL A 262 33.36 -11.09 -26.08
CA VAL A 262 33.74 -11.66 -24.78
C VAL A 262 32.50 -12.25 -24.13
N ALA A 263 32.65 -13.47 -23.60
CA ALA A 263 31.58 -14.20 -22.97
C ALA A 263 31.83 -14.32 -21.47
N THR A 264 30.98 -13.68 -20.67
CA THR A 264 31.15 -13.54 -19.22
C THR A 264 30.01 -14.25 -18.50
N TYR A 265 30.34 -15.10 -17.53
CA TYR A 265 29.34 -15.62 -16.59
C TYR A 265 29.05 -14.57 -15.53
N VAL A 266 27.78 -14.27 -15.34
CA VAL A 266 27.32 -13.25 -14.39
C VAL A 266 26.56 -13.94 -13.27
N ASN A 267 26.98 -13.65 -12.04
CA ASN A 267 26.31 -14.13 -10.83
C ASN A 267 25.30 -13.10 -10.34
N PRO A 268 24.31 -13.48 -9.51
CA PRO A 268 23.44 -12.52 -8.84
C PRO A 268 24.26 -11.45 -8.10
N ALA A 269 23.79 -10.20 -8.13
CA ALA A 269 24.38 -9.12 -7.37
C ALA A 269 24.14 -9.37 -5.87
N ILE A 270 25.22 -9.51 -5.12
CA ILE A 270 25.23 -9.68 -3.67
C ILE A 270 26.24 -8.66 -3.16
N ASP A 271 25.76 -7.59 -2.51
CA ASP A 271 26.63 -6.49 -2.06
C ASP A 271 27.63 -6.96 -0.99
N ASP A 272 27.18 -7.83 -0.07
CA ASP A 272 28.01 -8.45 0.96
C ASP A 272 27.34 -9.74 1.47
N PRO A 273 28.01 -10.91 1.45
CA PRO A 273 27.47 -12.14 2.02
C PRO A 273 27.09 -12.03 3.51
N ASP A 274 27.74 -11.13 4.25
CA ASP A 274 27.53 -10.97 5.70
C ASP A 274 26.34 -10.05 6.04
N LEU A 275 25.93 -9.16 5.13
CA LEU A 275 24.85 -8.19 5.37
C LEU A 275 23.46 -8.74 5.02
N ASP A 276 23.38 -9.90 4.35
CA ASP A 276 22.14 -10.63 3.98
C ASP A 276 21.06 -9.77 3.28
N TRP A 277 21.44 -8.59 2.79
CA TRP A 277 20.54 -7.62 2.19
C TRP A 277 20.65 -7.70 0.66
N GLN A 278 19.50 -7.93 0.02
CA GLN A 278 19.38 -8.01 -1.44
C GLN A 278 18.12 -7.27 -1.87
N MET A 279 18.19 -6.58 -3.00
CA MET A 279 17.04 -5.93 -3.63
C MET A 279 16.55 -6.75 -4.82
N PHE A 280 15.25 -6.66 -5.13
CA PHE A 280 14.62 -7.36 -6.25
C PHE A 280 14.71 -8.89 -6.20
N THR A 281 14.71 -9.45 -4.98
CA THR A 281 14.73 -10.89 -4.74
C THR A 281 13.64 -11.28 -3.74
N LEU A 282 13.29 -12.58 -3.69
CA LEU A 282 12.40 -13.08 -2.65
C LEU A 282 13.04 -12.92 -1.26
N SER A 283 12.27 -12.53 -0.26
CA SER A 283 12.73 -12.59 1.13
C SER A 283 12.86 -14.04 1.59
N LYS A 284 13.71 -14.31 2.61
CA LYS A 284 13.88 -15.65 3.18
C LYS A 284 13.53 -15.69 4.66
N SER A 285 12.93 -16.79 5.11
CA SER A 285 12.67 -17.04 6.53
C SER A 285 13.97 -17.21 7.31
N ARG A 286 14.03 -16.70 8.55
CA ARG A 286 15.25 -16.73 9.40
C ARG A 286 15.83 -18.14 9.63
N ASN A 287 15.01 -19.17 9.55
CA ASN A 287 15.40 -20.55 9.83
C ASN A 287 15.86 -21.34 8.60
N ILE A 288 15.87 -20.72 7.41
CA ILE A 288 16.26 -21.41 6.18
C ILE A 288 17.75 -21.21 5.92
N ASN A 289 18.48 -22.32 5.84
CA ASN A 289 19.91 -22.36 5.55
C ASN A 289 20.16 -23.22 4.30
N ASN A 290 21.35 -23.10 3.70
CA ASN A 290 21.76 -23.86 2.52
C ASN A 290 20.85 -23.69 1.30
N ILE A 291 20.40 -22.47 1.05
CA ILE A 291 19.66 -22.12 -0.17
C ILE A 291 20.60 -21.55 -1.24
N PRO A 292 20.25 -21.69 -2.53
CA PRO A 292 20.89 -20.92 -3.59
C PRO A 292 20.77 -19.40 -3.32
N PRO A 293 21.64 -18.57 -3.93
CA PRO A 293 21.48 -17.12 -3.86
C PRO A 293 20.06 -16.70 -4.25
N LEU A 294 19.40 -15.86 -3.43
CA LEU A 294 17.99 -15.49 -3.66
C LEU A 294 17.79 -14.81 -5.02
N GLY A 295 18.75 -14.01 -5.49
CA GLY A 295 18.71 -13.42 -6.83
C GLY A 295 18.77 -14.42 -8.00
N SER A 296 19.03 -15.71 -7.73
CA SER A 296 18.87 -16.78 -8.72
C SER A 296 17.45 -17.36 -8.76
N ILE A 297 16.61 -17.07 -7.77
CA ILE A 297 15.28 -17.62 -7.62
C ILE A 297 14.24 -16.55 -7.96
N LEU A 298 13.33 -16.87 -8.87
CA LEU A 298 12.19 -16.03 -9.21
C LEU A 298 10.91 -16.84 -9.09
N TYR A 299 9.90 -16.29 -8.41
CA TYR A 299 8.55 -16.82 -8.44
C TYR A 299 7.62 -15.75 -8.99
N MET A 300 6.89 -16.07 -10.07
CA MET A 300 5.82 -15.21 -10.55
C MET A 300 4.49 -15.88 -10.19
N PRO A 301 3.64 -15.27 -9.34
CA PRO A 301 2.34 -15.85 -9.03
C PRO A 301 1.45 -15.92 -10.28
N ASN A 302 0.52 -16.87 -10.29
CA ASN A 302 -0.55 -16.97 -11.29
C ASN A 302 -1.71 -16.02 -10.93
N ASN A 303 -1.37 -14.75 -10.78
CA ASN A 303 -2.34 -13.66 -10.67
C ASN A 303 -2.94 -13.35 -12.06
N LEU A 304 -4.06 -12.64 -12.08
CA LEU A 304 -4.68 -12.27 -13.34
C LEU A 304 -3.94 -11.08 -13.98
N PRO A 305 -3.63 -11.14 -15.28
CA PRO A 305 -2.86 -10.09 -15.97
C PRO A 305 -3.64 -8.76 -16.07
N GLN A 306 -4.96 -8.80 -15.93
CA GLN A 306 -5.81 -7.61 -15.85
C GLN A 306 -6.31 -7.47 -14.42
N LYS A 307 -6.18 -6.26 -13.87
CA LYS A 307 -6.74 -5.93 -12.56
C LYS A 307 -8.22 -6.30 -12.53
N ALA A 308 -8.61 -7.11 -11.56
CA ALA A 308 -10.00 -7.51 -11.37
C ALA A 308 -10.90 -6.27 -11.24
N LEU A 309 -12.09 -6.33 -11.87
CA LEU A 309 -13.09 -5.29 -11.73
C LEU A 309 -13.68 -5.35 -10.32
N GLU A 310 -13.70 -4.22 -9.63
CA GLU A 310 -14.22 -4.11 -8.27
C GLU A 310 -15.63 -3.53 -8.27
N SER A 311 -16.52 -4.08 -7.44
CA SER A 311 -17.83 -3.48 -7.18
C SER A 311 -17.73 -2.28 -6.25
N LYS A 312 -18.85 -1.58 -6.05
CA LYS A 312 -18.99 -0.69 -4.88
C LYS A 312 -18.75 -1.51 -3.59
N PRO A 313 -18.12 -0.91 -2.54
CA PRO A 313 -17.90 -1.59 -1.27
C PRO A 313 -19.20 -2.09 -0.65
N LEU A 314 -19.20 -3.35 -0.21
CA LEU A 314 -20.25 -3.97 0.62
C LEU A 314 -20.12 -3.52 2.07
N GLU A 315 -18.88 -3.28 2.50
CA GLU A 315 -18.53 -2.75 3.80
C GLU A 315 -17.31 -1.84 3.63
N GLU A 316 -17.31 -0.70 4.31
CA GLU A 316 -16.25 0.30 4.27
C GLU A 316 -16.03 0.89 5.66
N VAL A 317 -14.80 0.79 6.14
CA VAL A 317 -14.39 1.23 7.48
C VAL A 317 -13.11 2.05 7.37
N SER A 318 -13.11 3.27 7.91
CA SER A 318 -11.90 4.08 8.09
C SER A 318 -11.36 3.90 9.51
N LEU A 319 -10.10 3.46 9.67
CA LEU A 319 -9.37 3.51 10.93
C LEU A 319 -8.51 4.77 10.96
N VAL A 320 -8.79 5.69 11.88
CA VAL A 320 -8.13 7.00 11.94
C VAL A 320 -7.51 7.21 13.32
N ARG A 321 -6.23 7.57 13.36
CA ARG A 321 -5.58 8.03 14.60
C ARG A 321 -6.03 9.45 14.95
N ASP A 322 -6.45 9.60 16.19
CA ASP A 322 -6.75 10.87 16.83
C ASP A 322 -5.70 11.14 17.92
N GLU A 323 -4.77 12.03 17.60
CA GLU A 323 -3.67 12.37 18.48
C GLU A 323 -4.11 13.22 19.69
N LEU A 324 -5.21 13.96 19.59
CA LEU A 324 -5.73 14.78 20.70
C LEU A 324 -6.42 13.90 21.76
N ALA A 325 -7.22 12.93 21.31
CA ALA A 325 -7.87 11.98 22.20
C ALA A 325 -6.97 10.82 22.63
N ASN A 326 -5.82 10.64 21.96
CA ASN A 326 -4.94 9.48 22.10
C ASN A 326 -5.69 8.15 21.89
N LEU A 327 -6.56 8.12 20.86
CA LEU A 327 -7.40 6.99 20.48
C LEU A 327 -7.28 6.71 18.98
N VAL A 328 -7.67 5.51 18.58
CA VAL A 328 -7.96 5.19 17.18
C VAL A 328 -9.47 5.09 17.02
N TRP A 329 -10.03 5.75 16.02
CA TRP A 329 -11.44 5.65 15.68
C TRP A 329 -11.63 4.72 14.50
N ALA A 330 -12.47 3.71 14.67
CA ALA A 330 -13.03 2.93 13.58
C ALA A 330 -14.37 3.54 13.16
N ILE A 331 -14.42 4.12 11.96
CA ILE A 331 -15.59 4.81 11.43
C ILE A 331 -16.25 3.88 10.40
N GLU A 332 -17.38 3.27 10.76
CA GLU A 332 -18.18 2.46 9.83
C GLU A 332 -18.97 3.39 8.89
N ARG A 333 -18.60 3.41 7.60
CA ARG A 333 -19.25 4.26 6.59
C ARG A 333 -20.40 3.54 5.91
N THR A 334 -20.09 2.34 5.43
CA THR A 334 -21.02 1.45 4.75
C THR A 334 -20.88 0.09 5.39
N TYR A 335 -21.98 -0.59 5.65
CA TYR A 335 -21.96 -1.97 6.07
C TYR A 335 -23.21 -2.67 5.57
N GLN A 336 -23.11 -4.00 5.46
CA GLN A 336 -24.22 -4.84 5.04
C GLN A 336 -24.77 -5.59 6.24
N LYS A 337 -26.03 -5.38 6.58
CA LYS A 337 -26.74 -6.29 7.51
C LYS A 337 -27.15 -7.53 6.71
N PRO A 338 -26.91 -8.75 7.23
CA PRO A 338 -27.61 -9.92 6.70
C PRO A 338 -29.09 -9.72 7.02
N TYR A 339 -29.90 -9.47 5.98
CA TYR A 339 -31.35 -9.40 6.10
C TYR A 339 -31.90 -10.82 6.10
N VAL A 340 -32.71 -11.15 7.10
CA VAL A 340 -33.52 -12.37 7.13
C VAL A 340 -34.96 -11.88 7.16
N ASP A 341 -35.71 -12.12 6.09
CA ASP A 341 -37.13 -11.79 5.99
C ASP A 341 -37.89 -12.77 6.90
N GLU A 342 -38.42 -12.31 8.03
CA GLU A 342 -39.15 -13.17 8.98
C GLU A 342 -40.54 -13.59 8.46
N ASP A 343 -41.08 -12.89 7.44
CA ASP A 343 -42.44 -13.09 6.94
C ASP A 343 -42.55 -14.01 5.70
N LYS A 344 -41.42 -14.46 5.13
CA LYS A 344 -41.43 -15.41 4.00
C LYS A 344 -40.88 -16.75 4.43
N SER A 345 -41.75 -17.76 4.45
CA SER A 345 -41.42 -19.17 4.73
C SER A 345 -40.48 -19.83 3.71
N ASN A 346 -39.97 -19.08 2.74
CA ASN A 346 -38.93 -19.53 1.83
C ASN A 346 -37.70 -18.67 2.08
N ASN A 347 -36.59 -19.31 2.45
CA ASN A 347 -35.25 -18.76 2.64
C ASN A 347 -34.67 -18.15 1.33
N GLU A 348 -35.39 -17.24 0.69
CA GLU A 348 -34.84 -16.40 -0.36
C GLU A 348 -34.35 -15.12 0.31
N LEU A 349 -33.03 -14.88 0.25
CA LEU A 349 -32.39 -13.63 0.67
C LEU A 349 -32.84 -12.51 -0.29
N VAL A 350 -34.03 -11.96 -0.04
CA VAL A 350 -34.58 -10.84 -0.81
C VAL A 350 -34.19 -9.54 -0.10
N ASP A 351 -33.37 -8.76 -0.79
CA ASP A 351 -32.96 -7.37 -0.52
C ASP A 351 -31.91 -7.09 0.56
N ILE A 352 -30.76 -6.61 0.08
CA ILE A 352 -29.65 -6.10 0.85
C ILE A 352 -29.92 -4.61 1.15
N ILE A 353 -30.37 -4.28 2.36
CA ILE A 353 -30.41 -2.87 2.79
C ILE A 353 -28.97 -2.39 2.96
N ARG A 354 -28.52 -1.51 2.06
CA ARG A 354 -27.29 -0.74 2.22
C ARG A 354 -27.60 0.50 3.03
N GLU A 355 -27.12 0.58 4.27
CA GLU A 355 -27.14 1.84 5.03
C GLU A 355 -25.83 2.59 4.73
N ASN A 356 -25.93 3.68 3.95
CA ASN A 356 -24.82 4.60 3.70
C ASN A 356 -24.87 5.73 4.74
N LYS A 357 -24.11 5.62 5.84
CA LYS A 357 -24.14 6.64 6.89
C LYS A 357 -23.46 7.96 6.49
N THR A 358 -22.69 7.97 5.40
CA THR A 358 -22.00 9.16 4.90
C THR A 358 -22.87 10.07 4.03
N ALA A 359 -23.99 9.59 3.47
CA ALA A 359 -24.83 10.39 2.57
C ALA A 359 -26.06 11.02 3.25
N ASP A 360 -26.56 10.40 4.33
CA ASP A 360 -27.89 10.74 4.87
C ASP A 360 -27.87 11.67 6.11
N ARG A 361 -26.70 12.17 6.55
CA ARG A 361 -26.57 13.01 7.76
C ARG A 361 -25.57 14.16 7.63
N GLU A 362 -25.43 14.77 6.46
CA GLU A 362 -24.64 16.02 6.37
C GLU A 362 -25.38 17.26 6.91
N ASP A 363 -26.65 17.16 7.34
CA ASP A 363 -27.45 18.33 7.75
C ASP A 363 -28.30 18.16 9.04
N GLU A 364 -28.05 17.16 9.89
CA GLU A 364 -28.62 17.25 11.25
C GLU A 364 -27.78 18.26 12.03
N GLU A 365 -28.19 19.54 11.99
CA GLU A 365 -27.76 20.57 12.92
C GLU A 365 -27.60 19.94 14.30
N GLU A 366 -26.38 19.95 14.83
CA GLU A 366 -26.05 19.48 16.17
C GLU A 366 -26.92 20.26 17.17
N LYS A 367 -28.13 19.79 17.43
CA LYS A 367 -28.95 20.35 18.50
C LYS A 367 -28.18 20.04 19.78
N PRO A 368 -27.69 21.05 20.51
CA PRO A 368 -27.08 20.80 21.80
C PRO A 368 -28.10 20.01 22.61
N LEU A 369 -27.70 18.84 23.11
CA LEU A 369 -28.52 18.05 24.02
C LEU A 369 -28.92 18.98 25.17
N ASP A 370 -30.21 19.33 25.24
CA ASP A 370 -30.69 20.23 26.29
C ASP A 370 -30.80 19.44 27.58
N TYR A 371 -29.67 19.27 28.26
CA TYR A 371 -29.66 18.65 29.58
C TYR A 371 -30.36 19.58 30.58
N PRO A 372 -31.29 19.04 31.39
CA PRO A 372 -32.07 19.84 32.33
C PRO A 372 -31.16 20.48 33.39
N THR A 373 -31.51 21.69 33.81
CA THR A 373 -30.72 22.48 34.76
C THR A 373 -30.85 21.89 36.16
N HIS A 374 -29.73 21.68 36.86
CA HIS A 374 -29.71 21.09 38.20
C HIS A 374 -29.52 22.15 39.29
N TYR A 375 -30.10 21.88 40.45
CA TYR A 375 -29.96 22.64 41.70
C TYR A 375 -29.53 21.70 42.83
N TRP A 376 -28.84 22.24 43.83
CA TRP A 376 -28.51 21.52 45.06
C TRP A 376 -29.54 21.81 46.16
N ASP A 377 -30.25 20.80 46.64
CA ASP A 377 -31.15 20.93 47.79
C ASP A 377 -30.35 20.86 49.10
N LYS A 378 -30.25 21.99 49.83
CA LYS A 378 -29.53 22.07 51.11
C LYS A 378 -30.10 21.12 52.18
N LYS A 379 -31.42 20.86 52.15
CA LYS A 379 -32.12 20.06 53.17
C LYS A 379 -31.91 18.57 52.94
N GLU A 380 -32.07 18.13 51.70
CA GLU A 380 -31.99 16.70 51.33
C GLU A 380 -30.60 16.27 50.89
N LYS A 381 -29.67 17.23 50.70
CA LYS A 381 -28.28 17.01 50.28
C LYS A 381 -28.18 16.19 48.99
N ARG A 382 -29.01 16.52 48.01
CA ARG A 382 -29.04 15.87 46.69
C ARG A 382 -29.24 16.87 45.56
N LEU A 383 -28.89 16.46 44.35
CA LEU A 383 -29.21 17.17 43.13
C LEU A 383 -30.68 16.97 42.75
N VAL A 384 -31.33 18.03 42.31
CA VAL A 384 -32.73 18.07 41.85
C VAL A 384 -32.82 18.87 40.55
N LEU A 385 -33.75 18.48 39.68
CA LEU A 385 -33.97 19.16 38.40
C LEU A 385 -34.83 20.41 38.60
N ALA A 386 -34.62 21.43 37.77
CA ALA A 386 -35.42 22.67 37.79
C ALA A 386 -36.94 22.39 37.63
N GLU A 387 -37.29 21.38 36.83
CA GLU A 387 -38.68 20.95 36.62
C GLU A 387 -39.33 20.42 37.89
N ASP A 388 -38.57 19.72 38.74
CA ASP A 388 -39.04 19.16 40.01
C ASP A 388 -39.24 20.23 41.10
N ILE A 389 -38.60 21.40 40.95
CA ILE A 389 -38.64 22.52 41.89
C ILE A 389 -39.79 23.49 41.56
N GLY A 390 -40.18 23.58 40.28
CA GLY A 390 -41.24 24.48 39.82
C GLY A 390 -40.94 25.96 40.13
N ASN A 391 -41.89 26.69 40.73
CA ASN A 391 -41.71 28.10 41.09
C ASN A 391 -40.92 28.34 42.39
N ALA A 392 -40.41 27.29 43.05
CA ALA A 392 -39.69 27.40 44.32
C ALA A 392 -38.18 27.70 44.15
N VAL A 393 -37.76 28.10 42.96
CA VAL A 393 -36.35 28.38 42.61
C VAL A 393 -35.77 29.57 43.41
N ASP A 394 -36.62 30.49 43.89
CA ASP A 394 -36.23 31.65 44.71
C ASP A 394 -36.18 31.36 46.23
N ASP A 395 -36.37 30.10 46.65
CA ASP A 395 -36.24 29.68 48.05
C ASP A 395 -34.75 29.48 48.42
N ASP A 396 -34.32 29.98 49.59
CA ASP A 396 -32.94 29.83 50.11
C ASP A 396 -32.56 28.35 50.39
N ARG A 397 -33.52 27.43 50.22
CA ARG A 397 -33.32 25.99 50.22
C ARG A 397 -32.47 25.47 49.05
N TYR A 398 -32.58 26.05 47.85
CA TYR A 398 -31.96 25.54 46.64
C TYR A 398 -30.77 26.39 46.20
N ILE A 399 -29.61 25.77 45.94
CA ILE A 399 -28.44 26.47 45.39
C ILE A 399 -28.36 26.17 43.89
N GLY A 400 -28.49 27.21 43.06
CA GLY A 400 -28.34 27.11 41.62
C GLY A 400 -28.81 28.36 40.89
N PRO A 401 -28.92 28.33 39.55
CA PRO A 401 -28.59 27.19 38.69
C PRO A 401 -27.09 26.84 38.81
N LEU A 402 -26.81 25.56 39.02
CA LEU A 402 -25.42 25.08 39.05
C LEU A 402 -24.80 25.21 37.66
N ASP A 403 -23.49 25.41 37.62
CA ASP A 403 -22.76 25.48 36.37
C ASP A 403 -22.99 24.20 35.54
N LYS A 404 -23.32 24.37 34.26
CA LYS A 404 -23.69 23.28 33.36
C LYS A 404 -22.43 22.75 32.69
N PHE A 405 -22.08 21.49 32.96
CA PHE A 405 -21.03 20.80 32.20
C PHE A 405 -21.60 20.35 30.86
N ASN A 406 -21.13 20.96 29.77
CA ASN A 406 -21.55 20.62 28.41
C ASN A 406 -20.45 19.83 27.71
N LEU A 407 -20.82 18.62 27.25
CA LEU A 407 -20.01 17.88 26.29
C LEU A 407 -20.02 18.63 24.98
N MET A 408 -18.86 19.08 24.50
CA MET A 408 -18.82 19.90 23.29
C MET A 408 -18.82 19.07 22.00
N SER A 409 -18.60 17.77 22.10
CA SER A 409 -18.46 16.88 20.94
C SER A 409 -19.38 15.68 21.07
N TYR A 410 -20.38 15.59 20.20
CA TYR A 410 -21.14 14.36 20.02
C TYR A 410 -20.34 13.39 19.16
N VAL A 411 -20.15 12.16 19.64
CA VAL A 411 -19.51 11.09 18.86
C VAL A 411 -20.60 10.15 18.37
N PRO A 412 -20.85 10.07 17.04
CA PRO A 412 -21.89 9.20 16.52
C PRO A 412 -21.64 7.72 16.80
N ASP A 413 -22.72 6.92 16.88
CA ASP A 413 -22.64 5.49 17.20
C ASP A 413 -21.73 4.67 16.26
N TYR A 414 -21.58 5.09 15.00
CA TYR A 414 -20.74 4.43 14.00
C TYR A 414 -19.24 4.72 14.15
N TRP A 415 -18.85 5.56 15.12
CA TRP A 415 -17.46 5.77 15.52
C TRP A 415 -17.16 4.86 16.71
N ILE A 416 -16.42 3.79 16.45
CA ILE A 416 -16.06 2.80 17.44
C ILE A 416 -14.62 3.09 17.94
N PRO A 417 -14.44 3.37 19.24
CA PRO A 417 -13.11 3.68 19.77
C PRO A 417 -12.25 2.42 19.91
N TYR A 418 -10.97 2.56 19.61
CA TYR A 418 -9.90 1.61 19.89
C TYR A 418 -8.88 2.28 20.81
N GLN A 419 -8.61 1.63 21.93
CA GLN A 419 -7.69 2.12 22.94
C GLN A 419 -6.41 1.28 22.94
N ALA A 420 -5.26 1.94 22.93
CA ALA A 420 -3.97 1.25 23.08
C ALA A 420 -3.88 0.59 24.46
N MET A 421 -3.50 -0.68 24.46
CA MET A 421 -3.35 -1.52 25.64
C MET A 421 -2.05 -2.30 25.51
N LYS A 422 -1.23 -2.27 26.57
CA LYS A 422 -0.07 -3.16 26.67
C LYS A 422 -0.55 -4.57 26.98
N VAL A 423 -0.11 -5.54 26.19
CA VAL A 423 -0.30 -6.96 26.49
C VAL A 423 0.93 -7.43 27.26
N SER A 424 0.75 -7.74 28.54
CA SER A 424 1.84 -8.26 29.36
C SER A 424 2.16 -9.69 28.91
N THR A 425 3.24 -9.84 28.16
CA THR A 425 3.87 -11.14 27.89
C THR A 425 4.75 -11.49 29.10
N SER A 426 4.98 -12.78 29.37
CA SER A 426 5.91 -13.24 30.42
C SER A 426 7.36 -12.76 30.21
N ASP A 427 7.65 -12.20 29.05
CA ASP A 427 8.94 -11.67 28.63
C ASP A 427 8.83 -10.15 28.45
N VAL A 428 9.45 -9.40 29.35
CA VAL A 428 9.37 -7.92 29.43
C VAL A 428 9.98 -7.25 28.19
N MET A 429 10.87 -7.95 27.48
CA MET A 429 11.48 -7.45 26.23
C MET A 429 10.55 -7.55 25.01
N ASN A 430 9.42 -8.25 25.12
CA ASN A 430 8.41 -8.44 24.07
C ASN A 430 7.05 -7.85 24.48
N GLU A 431 7.04 -6.71 25.17
CA GLU A 431 5.81 -5.95 25.39
C GLU A 431 5.23 -5.49 24.06
N GLN A 432 4.09 -6.06 23.67
CA GLN A 432 3.34 -5.67 22.48
C GLN A 432 2.24 -4.68 22.85
N ILE A 433 2.08 -3.64 22.04
CA ILE A 433 0.99 -2.68 22.18
C ILE A 433 -0.06 -3.06 21.15
N VAL A 434 -1.28 -3.33 21.63
CA VAL A 434 -2.42 -3.63 20.77
C VAL A 434 -3.50 -2.58 20.98
N LEU A 435 -4.22 -2.28 19.91
CA LEU A 435 -5.44 -1.50 19.92
C LEU A 435 -6.61 -2.42 20.27
N ARG A 436 -7.22 -2.23 21.44
CA ARG A 436 -8.41 -2.97 21.87
C ARG A 436 -9.66 -2.18 21.53
N ARG A 437 -10.61 -2.82 20.84
CA ARG A 437 -11.94 -2.27 20.60
C ARG A 437 -12.66 -1.98 21.92
N SER A 438 -13.15 -0.75 22.05
CA SER A 438 -13.95 -0.25 23.15
C SER A 438 -15.36 0.14 22.66
N ARG A 439 -16.13 0.84 23.48
CA ARG A 439 -17.48 1.32 23.16
C ARG A 439 -17.74 2.67 23.81
N THR A 440 -18.51 3.52 23.13
CA THR A 440 -19.06 4.75 23.73
C THR A 440 -20.48 4.52 24.24
N LYS A 441 -21.23 3.57 23.64
CA LYS A 441 -22.58 3.21 24.09
C LYS A 441 -22.56 2.35 25.35
N THR A 442 -23.20 2.82 26.42
CA THR A 442 -23.31 2.10 27.71
C THR A 442 -24.46 1.10 27.72
N ASP A 443 -25.63 1.48 27.20
CA ASP A 443 -26.78 0.61 27.03
C ASP A 443 -26.66 -0.22 25.73
N LEU A 444 -26.76 -1.55 25.84
CA LEU A 444 -26.69 -2.49 24.73
C LEU A 444 -28.03 -3.17 24.45
N SER A 445 -29.13 -2.66 24.98
CA SER A 445 -30.49 -3.14 24.72
C SER A 445 -30.80 -3.21 23.20
N ASP A 446 -30.39 -2.21 22.43
CA ASP A 446 -30.52 -2.16 20.96
C ASP A 446 -29.45 -2.98 20.19
N GLY A 447 -28.66 -3.79 20.91
CA GLY A 447 -27.56 -4.58 20.37
C GLY A 447 -26.21 -3.88 20.37
N LEU A 448 -25.24 -4.51 19.69
CA LEU A 448 -23.84 -4.07 19.64
C LEU A 448 -23.70 -2.73 18.89
N GLN A 449 -22.76 -1.88 19.33
CA GLN A 449 -22.47 -0.58 18.71
C GLN A 449 -21.99 -0.73 17.26
N TYR A 450 -21.01 -1.61 17.03
CA TYR A 450 -20.53 -1.94 15.70
C TYR A 450 -21.50 -2.85 14.97
N LYS A 451 -21.60 -2.70 13.64
CA LYS A 451 -22.50 -3.49 12.80
C LYS A 451 -21.78 -4.25 11.68
N GLY A 452 -20.62 -3.76 11.26
CA GLY A 452 -19.78 -4.37 10.22
C GLY A 452 -19.06 -5.64 10.67
N LEU A 453 -18.66 -6.46 9.71
CA LEU A 453 -17.90 -7.69 9.94
C LEU A 453 -16.45 -7.39 10.33
N PHE A 454 -15.81 -6.40 9.70
CA PHE A 454 -14.42 -6.02 10.01
C PHE A 454 -14.28 -5.67 11.49
N ILE A 455 -15.17 -4.81 12.00
CA ILE A 455 -15.13 -4.43 13.41
C ILE A 455 -15.52 -5.60 14.29
N LYS A 456 -16.49 -6.41 13.89
CA LYS A 456 -16.91 -7.61 14.65
C LYS A 456 -15.74 -8.55 14.93
N GLU A 457 -14.93 -8.87 13.93
CA GLU A 457 -13.79 -9.81 14.04
C GLU A 457 -12.54 -9.17 14.67
N SER A 458 -12.27 -7.89 14.40
CA SER A 458 -11.07 -7.17 14.85
C SER A 458 -11.20 -6.63 16.28
N LYS A 459 -11.47 -7.50 17.27
CA LYS A 459 -11.50 -7.06 18.68
C LYS A 459 -10.18 -6.43 19.15
N TYR A 460 -9.08 -6.93 18.59
CA TYR A 460 -7.73 -6.41 18.80
C TYR A 460 -7.10 -6.18 17.43
N ILE A 461 -6.37 -5.08 17.28
CA ILE A 461 -5.58 -4.74 16.10
C ILE A 461 -4.17 -4.43 16.60
N GLU A 462 -3.13 -4.86 15.90
CA GLU A 462 -1.76 -4.47 16.27
C GLU A 462 -1.57 -2.96 16.05
N GLU A 463 -0.91 -2.28 17.00
CA GLU A 463 -0.86 -0.81 16.98
C GLU A 463 -0.16 -0.27 15.72
N GLU A 464 0.88 -0.97 15.26
CA GLU A 464 1.66 -0.60 14.07
C GLU A 464 0.85 -0.61 12.77
N GLU A 465 -0.30 -1.29 12.72
CA GLU A 465 -1.10 -1.44 11.49
C GLU A 465 -1.83 -0.17 11.09
N VAL A 466 -2.17 0.65 12.08
CA VAL A 466 -2.86 1.92 11.83
C VAL A 466 -1.80 3.00 11.81
N ALA A 467 -1.31 3.39 10.63
CA ALA A 467 -0.38 4.52 10.52
C ALA A 467 -1.08 5.88 10.80
N ARG A 468 -0.30 6.96 10.94
CA ARG A 468 -0.83 8.34 11.03
C ARG A 468 -1.73 8.73 9.85
N GLY A 469 -1.45 8.18 8.68
CA GLY A 469 -2.24 8.37 7.46
C GLY A 469 -3.64 7.77 7.52
N GLY A 470 -3.92 6.91 8.51
CA GLY A 470 -5.15 6.14 8.58
C GLY A 470 -5.18 4.97 7.60
N LEU A 471 -6.17 4.10 7.81
CA LEU A 471 -6.38 2.89 7.02
C LEU A 471 -7.83 2.84 6.54
N LEU A 472 -8.03 2.46 5.28
CA LEU A 472 -9.34 2.18 4.71
C LEU A 472 -9.48 0.69 4.46
N LEU A 473 -10.44 0.06 5.12
CA LEU A 473 -10.80 -1.34 4.90
C LEU A 473 -12.06 -1.41 4.06
N GLN A 474 -12.02 -2.19 2.99
CA GLN A 474 -13.15 -2.39 2.09
C GLN A 474 -13.41 -3.86 1.85
N ARG A 475 -14.68 -4.26 1.85
CA ARG A 475 -15.11 -5.57 1.38
C ARG A 475 -15.80 -5.41 0.04
N VAL A 476 -15.28 -6.01 -1.01
CA VAL A 476 -15.74 -5.78 -2.40
C VAL A 476 -16.00 -7.11 -3.10
N TRP A 477 -16.90 -7.11 -4.08
CA TRP A 477 -16.91 -8.16 -5.09
C TRP A 477 -15.84 -7.86 -6.13
N GLN A 478 -15.15 -8.91 -6.56
CA GLN A 478 -14.20 -8.88 -7.65
C GLN A 478 -14.69 -9.79 -8.79
N LEU A 479 -14.55 -9.28 -10.01
CA LEU A 479 -14.82 -10.01 -11.24
C LEU A 479 -13.58 -9.95 -12.11
N ALA A 480 -13.10 -11.12 -12.52
CA ALA A 480 -11.99 -11.20 -13.46
C ALA A 480 -12.19 -12.30 -14.48
N ARG A 481 -11.36 -12.25 -15.53
CA ARG A 481 -11.42 -13.17 -16.66
C ARG A 481 -10.03 -13.65 -17.02
N ASP A 482 -9.86 -14.95 -17.19
CA ASP A 482 -8.61 -15.54 -17.67
C ASP A 482 -8.49 -15.51 -19.21
N GLU A 483 -7.35 -15.96 -19.72
CA GLU A 483 -7.08 -16.08 -21.16
C GLU A 483 -8.04 -17.08 -21.86
N ASP A 484 -8.49 -18.10 -21.13
CA ASP A 484 -9.42 -19.14 -21.59
C ASP A 484 -10.89 -18.68 -21.56
N LYS A 485 -11.15 -17.40 -21.27
CA LYS A 485 -12.48 -16.78 -21.20
C LYS A 485 -13.38 -17.34 -20.09
N ASN A 486 -12.81 -17.82 -19.01
CA ASN A 486 -13.51 -18.16 -17.79
C ASN A 486 -13.63 -16.94 -16.88
N PHE A 487 -14.79 -16.79 -16.26
CA PHE A 487 -15.04 -15.73 -15.29
C PHE A 487 -14.86 -16.27 -13.88
N TYR A 488 -14.19 -15.47 -13.07
CA TYR A 488 -13.99 -15.71 -11.65
C TYR A 488 -14.67 -14.57 -10.88
N VAL A 489 -15.53 -14.95 -9.94
CA VAL A 489 -16.21 -14.00 -9.05
C VAL A 489 -16.00 -14.42 -7.60
N TRP A 490 -15.43 -13.52 -6.82
CA TRP A 490 -15.22 -13.73 -5.39
C TRP A 490 -15.42 -12.43 -4.62
N ARG A 491 -15.64 -12.55 -3.32
CA ARG A 491 -15.53 -11.41 -2.41
C ARG A 491 -14.15 -11.41 -1.79
N SER A 492 -13.60 -10.22 -1.64
CA SER A 492 -12.33 -10.01 -0.98
C SER A 492 -12.36 -8.79 -0.07
N ARG A 493 -11.38 -8.75 0.82
CA ARG A 493 -11.09 -7.65 1.73
C ARG A 493 -9.88 -6.93 1.19
N LYS A 494 -9.91 -5.60 1.22
CA LYS A 494 -8.81 -4.75 0.74
C LYS A 494 -8.44 -3.80 1.86
N LYS A 495 -7.14 -3.72 2.15
CA LYS A 495 -6.53 -2.74 3.04
C LYS A 495 -5.87 -1.66 2.20
N ARG A 496 -6.25 -0.40 2.39
CA ARG A 496 -5.79 0.75 1.59
C ARG A 496 -5.40 1.91 2.51
N HIS A 497 -4.66 2.86 1.97
CA HIS A 497 -4.47 4.14 2.63
C HIS A 497 -5.79 4.92 2.69
N ASP A 498 -6.07 5.58 3.82
CA ASP A 498 -7.34 6.30 3.99
C ASP A 498 -7.36 7.65 3.27
N ILE A 499 -7.98 7.67 2.10
CA ILE A 499 -8.24 8.90 1.33
C ILE A 499 -9.52 9.61 1.77
N LEU A 500 -10.35 9.00 2.62
CA LEU A 500 -11.64 9.53 3.05
C LEU A 500 -11.60 10.18 4.44
N ARG A 501 -10.40 10.27 5.03
CA ARG A 501 -10.18 10.73 6.40
C ARG A 501 -10.89 12.06 6.69
N LYS A 502 -11.74 12.05 7.71
CA LYS A 502 -12.25 13.27 8.35
C LYS A 502 -11.60 13.40 9.73
N PRO A 503 -11.16 14.59 10.16
CA PRO A 503 -10.73 14.79 11.54
C PRO A 503 -11.90 14.51 12.50
N SER A 504 -11.59 14.06 13.71
CA SER A 504 -12.61 13.80 14.74
C SER A 504 -13.30 15.08 15.21
N ASN A 505 -12.66 16.24 15.02
CA ASN A 505 -13.12 17.56 15.48
C ASN A 505 -13.51 17.57 16.97
N LEU A 506 -12.96 16.67 17.78
CA LEU A 506 -13.20 16.64 19.22
C LEU A 506 -12.69 17.95 19.84
N ARG A 507 -13.59 18.62 20.54
CA ARG A 507 -13.36 19.84 21.31
C ARG A 507 -13.45 19.54 22.80
N PHE A 508 -12.71 20.32 23.59
CA PHE A 508 -12.76 20.22 25.05
C PHE A 508 -14.15 20.54 25.58
N ASP A 509 -14.59 19.73 26.54
CA ASP A 509 -15.78 20.03 27.32
C ASP A 509 -15.63 21.38 28.03
N TYR A 510 -16.73 22.09 28.17
CA TYR A 510 -16.73 23.38 28.82
C TYR A 510 -17.87 23.47 29.84
N LEU A 511 -17.62 24.33 30.81
CA LEU A 511 -18.56 24.61 31.88
C LEU A 511 -19.25 25.93 31.54
N ASP A 512 -20.54 25.85 31.22
CA ASP A 512 -21.39 27.02 31.02
C ASP A 512 -21.74 27.58 32.40
N LYS A 513 -21.09 28.70 32.74
CA LYS A 513 -21.18 29.33 34.06
C LYS A 513 -22.51 30.06 34.17
N LYS A 514 -23.47 29.47 34.89
CA LYS A 514 -24.78 30.10 35.14
C LYS A 514 -24.83 30.89 36.45
N GLY A 515 -23.71 30.98 37.16
CA GLY A 515 -23.50 31.97 38.23
C GLY A 515 -23.69 31.46 39.66
N GLY A 516 -24.15 30.23 39.85
CA GLY A 516 -24.24 29.59 41.17
C GLY A 516 -22.94 28.87 41.55
N ARG A 517 -22.03 29.55 42.25
CA ARG A 517 -20.92 28.87 42.94
C ARG A 517 -21.45 28.15 44.19
N LEU A 518 -21.18 26.85 44.29
CA LEU A 518 -21.30 26.09 45.54
C LEU A 518 -20.24 26.52 46.57
#